data_AF-A0A285CHP3-F1
#
_entry.id   AF-A0A285CHP3-F1
#
_cell.length_a   1.000
_cell.length_b   1.000
_cell.length_c   1.000
_cell.angle_alpha   90.00
_cell.angle_beta   90.00
_cell.angle_gamma   90.00
#
_symmetry.space_group_name_H-M   'P 1'
#
loop_
_entity.id
_entity.type
_entity.pdbx_description
1 polymer ?
#
loop_
_entity_poly.entity_id
_entity_poly.type
_entity_poly.pdbx_seq_one_letter_code
_entity_poly.pdbx_strand_id
1 'polypeptide(L)'
;MKNMYRILAISTLILVVSTVNVFASTFPDVSTDSRFYDEIMYLSNNEIITGFPSGEFRPGDKVTRAAAAIMIGRALGYDGEQRETSFPDVPKSSKASGYIQQAYENNIISGYPNGEFRPGSYVTRGEMAIFIARAYSLSEEEVVPFSDVSVNMSSFSSIRKIIAFGVTTGYEDGTFRSDQHITREQFSAFLARAESDQFRLAVNKCGYDPSTRVNPDFQTMNCLLTKAAQESEFPIPPEIVKAVASVENNGWKHFNSNGEPVISDDGGIGLMQITNTAGYDVDRLKYDLNYNIQVGIEFLVNNFKRTDLPRINDHDPTKLESWYFAVMAYNGTVPSNSPFYQETGERNLNAYQEKVYRVLRDFGQLDTNIHSIPMTSDDFQYDGNSSEPIVFLKKSYQMDTNLLKSTKQLFKVGDVVRYEGSGLRSIPSTNGALTPTNSSDLMTIISAPLYDYQSTSSNQFIWYPVEVTKNGKKIKGYIASQYIVQ
;
A
#
# COMPACT_ATOMS: atom_id res chain seq x y z
N MET A 1 12.69 -18.37 95.81
CA MET A 1 14.07 -18.68 95.38
C MET A 1 13.96 -19.79 94.33
N LYS A 2 14.29 -19.70 93.04
CA LYS A 2 15.14 -18.80 92.24
C LYS A 2 14.61 -18.77 90.78
N ASN A 3 14.52 -17.55 90.24
CA ASN A 3 14.75 -17.04 88.88
C ASN A 3 14.89 -17.97 87.65
N MET A 4 14.23 -17.53 86.55
CA MET A 4 14.64 -17.34 85.13
C MET A 4 15.44 -18.47 84.42
N TYR A 5 15.20 -18.80 83.14
CA TYR A 5 15.26 -17.95 81.94
C TYR A 5 14.36 -18.47 80.81
N ARG A 6 13.69 -17.55 80.08
CA ARG A 6 13.11 -17.80 78.76
C ARG A 6 14.19 -17.64 77.69
N ILE A 7 14.44 -18.69 76.90
CA ILE A 7 15.30 -18.61 75.71
C ILE A 7 14.41 -18.20 74.53
N LEU A 8 14.59 -16.97 74.05
CA LEU A 8 14.09 -16.54 72.75
C LEU A 8 15.10 -17.00 71.69
N ALA A 9 14.71 -17.95 70.83
CA ALA A 9 15.48 -18.30 69.64
C ALA A 9 15.21 -17.24 68.56
N ILE A 10 16.18 -16.35 68.32
CA ILE A 10 16.16 -15.42 67.19
C ILE A 10 16.72 -16.17 65.98
N SER A 11 15.84 -16.58 65.07
CA SER A 11 16.23 -17.10 63.76
C SER A 11 16.63 -15.94 62.85
N THR A 12 17.93 -15.69 62.71
CA THR A 12 18.47 -14.77 61.70
C THR A 12 18.24 -15.36 60.30
N LEU A 13 17.29 -14.78 59.57
CA LEU A 13 17.10 -15.01 58.13
C LEU A 13 18.21 -14.27 57.38
N ILE A 14 19.21 -15.00 56.88
CA ILE A 14 20.25 -14.46 56.00
C ILE A 14 19.61 -14.25 54.63
N LEU A 15 19.24 -13.00 54.32
CA LEU A 15 18.86 -12.60 52.96
C LEU A 15 20.14 -12.55 52.12
N VAL A 16 20.42 -13.59 51.35
CA VAL A 16 21.44 -13.55 50.31
C VAL A 16 20.87 -12.70 49.17
N VAL A 17 21.17 -11.41 49.19
CA VAL A 17 20.94 -10.54 48.03
C VAL A 17 22.02 -10.87 47.01
N SER A 18 21.72 -11.84 46.14
CA SER A 18 22.52 -12.08 44.95
C SER A 18 22.34 -10.88 44.03
N THR A 19 23.34 -10.00 43.97
CA THR A 19 23.42 -8.97 42.93
C THR A 19 23.63 -9.69 41.61
N VAL A 20 22.56 -9.84 40.82
CA VAL A 20 22.70 -10.25 39.42
C VAL A 20 23.32 -9.06 38.70
N ASN A 21 24.62 -9.15 38.40
CA ASN A 21 25.24 -8.22 37.48
C ASN A 21 24.65 -8.50 36.10
N VAL A 22 23.63 -7.73 35.71
CA VAL A 22 23.21 -7.65 34.31
C VAL A 22 24.30 -6.85 33.59
N PHE A 23 25.30 -7.55 33.07
CA PHE A 23 26.20 -6.93 32.09
C PHE A 23 25.36 -6.66 30.85
N ALA A 24 25.21 -5.39 30.47
CA ALA A 24 24.80 -5.06 29.11
C ALA A 24 25.76 -5.80 28.17
N SER A 25 25.24 -6.69 27.33
CA SER A 25 26.08 -7.51 26.46
C SER A 25 26.63 -6.61 25.35
N THR A 26 27.80 -6.01 25.57
CA THR A 26 28.52 -5.27 24.53
C THR A 26 29.39 -6.24 23.74
N PHE A 27 29.24 -6.25 22.42
CA PHE A 27 30.09 -7.05 21.55
C PHE A 27 31.35 -6.25 21.16
N PRO A 28 32.57 -6.79 21.36
CA PRO A 28 33.82 -6.05 21.11
C PRO A 28 34.07 -5.77 19.63
N ASP A 29 33.44 -6.53 18.74
CA ASP A 29 33.55 -6.45 17.27
C ASP A 29 32.38 -5.70 16.62
N VAL A 30 31.53 -5.04 17.41
CA VAL A 30 30.47 -4.15 16.90
C VAL A 30 30.79 -2.73 17.34
N SER A 31 31.25 -1.91 16.39
CA SER A 31 31.53 -0.49 16.64
C SER A 31 30.26 0.27 17.03
N THR A 32 30.35 1.15 18.02
CA THR A 32 29.28 2.10 18.39
C THR A 32 28.92 3.07 17.27
N ASP A 33 29.83 3.28 16.31
CA ASP A 33 29.60 4.12 15.14
C ASP A 33 28.93 3.33 13.98
N SER A 34 28.69 2.03 14.17
CA SER A 34 27.97 1.24 13.17
C SER A 34 26.52 1.69 13.06
N ARG A 35 26.04 1.87 11.83
CA ARG A 35 24.63 2.20 11.52
C ARG A 35 23.60 1.15 11.97
N PHE A 36 24.05 0.00 12.47
CA PHE A 36 23.19 -1.08 12.98
C PHE A 36 23.44 -1.34 14.48
N TYR A 37 24.23 -0.50 15.16
CA TYR A 37 24.63 -0.72 16.55
C TYR A 37 23.41 -0.83 17.48
N ASP A 38 22.51 0.14 17.42
CA ASP A 38 21.35 0.21 18.31
C ASP A 38 20.39 -0.96 18.09
N GLU A 39 20.13 -1.34 16.83
CA GLU A 39 19.31 -2.51 16.53
C GLU A 39 19.92 -3.81 17.07
N ILE A 40 21.24 -3.99 16.92
CA ILE A 40 21.95 -5.17 17.43
C ILE A 40 21.89 -5.20 18.96
N MET A 41 22.16 -4.08 19.63
CA MET A 41 22.10 -3.99 21.09
C MET A 41 20.69 -4.22 21.62
N TYR A 42 19.67 -3.67 20.95
CA TYR A 42 18.27 -3.91 21.30
C TYR A 42 17.91 -5.40 21.28
N LEU A 43 18.22 -6.10 20.18
CA LEU A 43 17.93 -7.52 20.10
C LEU A 43 18.73 -8.34 21.10
N SER A 44 19.96 -7.92 21.43
CA SER A 44 20.80 -8.63 22.40
C SER A 44 20.27 -8.46 23.82
N ASN A 45 19.85 -7.24 24.18
CA ASN A 45 19.25 -6.93 25.48
C ASN A 45 17.90 -7.63 25.69
N ASN A 46 17.18 -7.94 24.61
CA ASN A 46 15.95 -8.74 24.63
C ASN A 46 16.21 -10.24 24.45
N GLU A 47 17.47 -10.69 24.52
CA GLU A 47 17.88 -12.10 24.40
C GLU A 47 17.48 -12.77 23.06
N ILE A 48 17.10 -11.99 22.05
CA ILE A 48 16.74 -12.47 20.72
C ILE A 48 18.00 -12.96 19.98
N ILE A 49 19.08 -12.19 20.08
CA ILE A 49 20.39 -12.55 19.55
C ILE A 49 21.39 -12.74 20.68
N THR A 50 22.34 -13.64 20.47
CA THR A 50 23.42 -13.91 21.42
C THR A 50 24.74 -13.92 20.68
N GLY A 51 25.82 -13.48 21.31
CA GLY A 51 27.17 -13.59 20.77
C GLY A 51 27.66 -15.04 20.68
N PHE A 52 28.83 -15.21 20.10
CA PHE A 52 29.56 -16.47 20.08
C PHE A 52 30.26 -16.70 21.43
N PRO A 53 30.71 -17.94 21.73
CA PRO A 53 31.48 -18.21 22.95
C PRO A 53 32.75 -17.36 23.12
N SER A 54 33.29 -16.79 22.02
CA SER A 54 34.41 -15.84 22.04
C SER A 54 34.02 -14.45 22.59
N GLY A 55 32.74 -14.18 22.82
CA GLY A 55 32.22 -12.84 23.17
C GLY A 55 31.91 -11.95 21.97
N GLU A 56 32.28 -12.38 20.76
CA GLU A 56 32.05 -11.64 19.51
C GLU A 56 30.63 -11.81 18.96
N PHE A 57 30.18 -10.85 18.17
CA PHE A 57 28.92 -10.90 17.42
C PHE A 57 29.05 -11.49 16.01
N ARG A 58 30.18 -11.22 15.35
CA ARG A 58 30.52 -11.49 13.96
C ARG A 58 29.54 -10.86 12.96
N PRO A 59 29.49 -9.51 12.87
CA PRO A 59 28.50 -8.80 12.06
C PRO A 59 28.53 -9.17 10.57
N GLY A 60 29.71 -9.45 10.02
CA GLY A 60 29.91 -9.79 8.60
C GLY A 60 29.58 -11.23 8.22
N ASP A 61 29.39 -12.13 9.18
CA ASP A 61 29.08 -13.55 8.90
C ASP A 61 27.71 -13.66 8.23
N LYS A 62 27.57 -14.64 7.32
CA LYS A 62 26.29 -14.93 6.67
C LYS A 62 25.37 -15.73 7.60
N VAL A 63 24.08 -15.41 7.56
CA VAL A 63 23.08 -16.07 8.42
C VAL A 63 22.61 -17.37 7.77
N THR A 64 22.70 -18.48 8.50
CA THR A 64 22.15 -19.77 8.06
C THR A 64 20.63 -19.83 8.30
N ARG A 65 19.93 -20.71 7.59
CA ARG A 65 18.49 -20.92 7.77
C ARG A 65 18.13 -21.35 9.21
N ALA A 66 18.97 -22.17 9.85
CA ALA A 66 18.78 -22.51 11.26
C ALA A 66 18.98 -21.30 12.18
N ALA A 67 19.99 -20.46 11.93
CA ALA A 67 20.21 -19.25 12.72
C ALA A 67 19.04 -18.27 12.57
N ALA A 68 18.54 -18.06 11.35
CA ALA A 68 17.37 -17.24 11.10
C ALA A 68 16.12 -17.75 11.84
N ALA A 69 15.86 -19.07 11.81
CA ALA A 69 14.74 -19.66 12.53
C ALA A 69 14.84 -19.45 14.05
N ILE A 70 16.04 -19.57 14.64
CA ILE A 70 16.28 -19.28 16.06
C ILE A 70 16.01 -17.80 16.36
N MET A 71 16.56 -16.87 15.57
CA MET A 71 16.42 -15.44 15.80
C MET A 71 14.95 -15.01 15.70
N ILE A 72 14.23 -15.44 14.66
CA ILE A 72 12.81 -15.15 14.50
C ILE A 72 11.99 -15.81 15.62
N GLY A 73 12.26 -17.07 15.93
CA GLY A 73 11.52 -17.79 16.95
C GLY A 73 11.67 -17.13 18.33
N ARG A 74 12.86 -16.66 18.69
CA ARG A 74 13.07 -15.90 19.93
C ARG A 74 12.34 -14.56 19.93
N ALA A 75 12.35 -13.83 18.82
CA ALA A 75 11.58 -12.59 18.69
C ALA A 75 10.07 -12.84 18.90
N LEU A 76 9.57 -13.98 18.42
CA LEU A 76 8.17 -14.39 18.60
C LEU A 76 7.89 -15.11 19.94
N GLY A 77 8.87 -15.20 20.85
CA GLY A 77 8.69 -15.83 22.16
C GLY A 77 8.54 -17.35 22.14
N TYR A 78 9.05 -18.03 21.11
CA TYR A 78 9.05 -19.49 21.02
C TYR A 78 9.96 -20.12 22.08
N ASP A 79 9.52 -21.22 22.69
CA ASP A 79 10.21 -21.90 23.79
C ASP A 79 11.60 -22.47 23.40
N GLY A 80 11.78 -22.78 22.12
CA GLY A 80 12.99 -23.41 21.58
C GLY A 80 13.22 -24.86 22.03
N GLU A 81 12.24 -25.50 22.68
CA GLU A 81 12.35 -26.87 23.16
C GLU A 81 12.58 -27.83 21.99
N GLN A 82 13.66 -28.59 22.10
CA GLN A 82 14.10 -29.53 21.08
C GLN A 82 13.05 -30.62 20.83
N ARG A 83 12.55 -30.71 19.60
CA ARG A 83 11.46 -31.63 19.21
C ARG A 83 11.71 -32.28 17.87
N GLU A 84 10.97 -33.36 17.59
CA GLU A 84 10.97 -33.95 16.25
C GLU A 84 10.45 -32.93 15.24
N THR A 85 11.02 -32.96 14.03
CA THR A 85 10.63 -32.02 12.98
C THR A 85 10.04 -32.75 11.77
N SER A 86 9.27 -32.04 10.95
CA SER A 86 8.81 -32.53 9.66
C SER A 86 9.92 -32.65 8.61
N PHE A 87 11.16 -32.26 8.94
CA PHE A 87 12.30 -32.21 8.02
C PHE A 87 13.32 -33.30 8.35
N PRO A 88 13.57 -34.26 7.44
CA PRO A 88 14.49 -35.37 7.70
C PRO A 88 15.93 -34.95 8.03
N ASP A 89 16.35 -33.78 7.56
CA ASP A 89 17.69 -33.22 7.76
C ASP A 89 17.80 -32.32 9.01
N VAL A 90 16.75 -32.26 9.84
CA VAL A 90 16.74 -31.54 11.13
C VAL A 90 16.37 -32.53 12.24
N PRO A 91 17.36 -33.22 12.83
CA PRO A 91 17.10 -34.17 13.92
C PRO A 91 16.67 -33.42 15.19
N LYS A 92 15.90 -34.09 16.06
CA LYS A 92 15.49 -33.53 17.37
C LYS A 92 16.65 -32.96 18.17
N SER A 93 17.82 -33.60 18.14
CA SER A 93 19.04 -33.17 18.83
C SER A 93 19.64 -31.85 18.32
N SER A 94 19.17 -31.31 17.20
CA SER A 94 19.53 -29.96 16.75
C SER A 94 18.99 -28.90 17.71
N LYS A 95 19.80 -27.90 18.07
CA LYS A 95 19.36 -26.76 18.90
C LYS A 95 18.30 -25.89 18.21
N ALA A 96 18.20 -25.98 16.89
CA ALA A 96 17.22 -25.23 16.10
C ALA A 96 15.89 -25.98 15.91
N SER A 97 15.80 -27.27 16.31
CA SER A 97 14.66 -28.13 15.96
C SER A 97 13.32 -27.60 16.45
N GLY A 98 13.25 -27.13 17.70
CA GLY A 98 12.07 -26.47 18.28
C GLY A 98 11.61 -25.26 17.49
N TYR A 99 12.52 -24.31 17.27
CA TYR A 99 12.24 -23.09 16.53
C TYR A 99 11.84 -23.35 15.08
N ILE A 100 12.54 -24.25 14.39
CA ILE A 100 12.24 -24.64 13.01
C ILE A 100 10.85 -25.25 12.91
N GLN A 101 10.54 -26.21 13.79
CA GLN A 101 9.25 -26.91 13.75
C GLN A 101 8.09 -25.94 14.04
N GLN A 102 8.20 -25.11 15.07
CA GLN A 102 7.15 -24.16 15.42
C GLN A 102 6.98 -23.07 14.35
N ALA A 103 8.07 -22.56 13.76
CA ALA A 103 7.99 -21.60 12.66
C ALA A 103 7.38 -22.21 11.38
N TYR A 104 7.61 -23.51 11.14
CA TYR A 104 6.98 -24.25 10.04
C TYR A 104 5.48 -24.42 10.27
N GLU A 105 5.06 -24.82 11.47
CA GLU A 105 3.64 -24.95 11.86
C GLU A 105 2.89 -23.62 11.73
N ASN A 106 3.56 -22.50 12.02
CA ASN A 106 3.01 -21.15 11.87
C ASN A 106 3.17 -20.57 10.44
N ASN A 107 3.56 -21.38 9.45
CA ASN A 107 3.74 -20.98 8.05
C ASN A 107 4.75 -19.85 7.82
N ILE A 108 5.66 -19.58 8.75
CA ILE A 108 6.69 -18.54 8.64
C ILE A 108 7.79 -19.00 7.68
N ILE A 109 8.25 -20.24 7.88
CA ILE A 109 9.29 -20.87 7.06
C ILE A 109 8.73 -22.10 6.35
N SER A 110 9.38 -22.51 5.27
CA SER A 110 9.04 -23.72 4.52
C SER A 110 10.30 -24.49 4.13
N GLY A 111 10.16 -25.80 3.93
CA GLY A 111 11.19 -26.64 3.34
C GLY A 111 11.27 -26.52 1.81
N TYR A 112 12.24 -27.23 1.25
CA TYR A 112 12.43 -27.39 -0.18
C TYR A 112 11.52 -28.49 -0.74
N PRO A 113 11.26 -28.53 -2.06
CA PRO A 113 10.38 -29.54 -2.67
C PRO A 113 10.76 -31.00 -2.42
N ASN A 114 12.02 -31.27 -2.04
CA ASN A 114 12.50 -32.60 -1.67
C ASN A 114 12.21 -32.98 -0.20
N GLY A 115 11.54 -32.12 0.57
CA GLY A 115 11.18 -32.35 1.97
C GLY A 115 12.24 -31.94 2.99
N GLU A 116 13.38 -31.40 2.57
CA GLU A 116 14.46 -30.93 3.46
C GLU A 116 14.27 -29.47 3.90
N PHE A 117 14.84 -29.09 5.04
CA PHE A 117 14.92 -27.71 5.49
C PHE A 117 16.22 -27.00 5.07
N ARG A 118 17.32 -27.74 4.96
CA ARG A 118 18.70 -27.28 4.73
C ARG A 118 19.18 -26.27 5.77
N PRO A 119 19.31 -26.66 7.05
CA PRO A 119 19.61 -25.75 8.17
C PRO A 119 20.95 -25.00 8.02
N GLY A 120 21.92 -25.58 7.31
CA GLY A 120 23.25 -24.98 7.08
C GLY A 120 23.33 -24.05 5.88
N SER A 121 22.31 -23.98 5.01
CA SER A 121 22.32 -23.07 3.87
C SER A 121 22.15 -21.62 4.32
N TYR A 122 22.80 -20.68 3.62
CA TYR A 122 22.69 -19.26 3.91
C TYR A 122 21.38 -18.67 3.38
N VAL A 123 20.78 -17.78 4.18
CA VAL A 123 19.54 -17.07 3.86
C VAL A 123 19.84 -15.97 2.86
N THR A 124 19.06 -15.93 1.78
CA THR A 124 19.08 -14.79 0.86
C THR A 124 18.24 -13.63 1.41
N ARG A 125 18.49 -12.42 0.92
CA ARG A 125 17.71 -11.24 1.29
C ARG A 125 16.22 -11.38 0.92
N GLY A 126 15.91 -12.08 -0.17
CA GLY A 126 14.54 -12.41 -0.56
C GLY A 126 13.87 -13.40 0.40
N GLU A 127 14.59 -14.42 0.85
CA GLU A 127 14.09 -15.34 1.89
C GLU A 127 13.87 -14.63 3.23
N MET A 128 14.78 -13.73 3.63
CA MET A 128 14.60 -12.88 4.80
C MET A 128 13.31 -12.07 4.72
N ALA A 129 13.02 -11.45 3.57
CA ALA A 129 11.79 -10.68 3.38
C ALA A 129 10.54 -11.56 3.56
N ILE A 130 10.56 -12.79 3.02
CA ILE A 130 9.48 -13.77 3.19
C ILE A 130 9.28 -14.10 4.67
N PHE A 131 10.38 -14.39 5.39
CA PHE A 131 10.29 -14.79 6.78
C PHE A 131 9.75 -13.65 7.65
N ILE A 132 10.26 -12.43 7.51
CA ILE A 132 9.77 -11.26 8.27
C ILE A 132 8.31 -10.96 7.93
N ALA A 133 7.95 -10.91 6.65
CA ALA A 133 6.58 -10.61 6.24
C ALA A 133 5.57 -11.60 6.82
N ARG A 134 5.94 -12.88 6.91
CA ARG A 134 5.08 -13.92 7.50
C ARG A 134 5.09 -13.90 9.03
N ALA A 135 6.26 -13.75 9.65
CA ALA A 135 6.41 -13.71 11.11
C ALA A 135 5.54 -12.63 11.75
N TYR A 136 5.46 -11.45 11.12
CA TYR A 136 4.68 -10.32 11.60
C TYR A 136 3.33 -10.16 10.89
N SER A 137 2.90 -11.17 10.12
CA SER A 137 1.61 -11.18 9.40
C SER A 137 1.33 -9.91 8.59
N LEU A 138 2.36 -9.38 7.91
CA LEU A 138 2.26 -8.13 7.17
C LEU A 138 1.29 -8.26 5.99
N SER A 139 0.37 -7.30 5.86
CA SER A 139 -0.67 -7.27 4.83
C SER A 139 -0.50 -6.12 3.84
N GLU A 140 -0.06 -4.96 4.30
CA GLU A 140 0.07 -3.76 3.48
C GLU A 140 1.24 -3.85 2.53
N GLU A 141 1.08 -3.30 1.33
CA GLU A 141 2.12 -3.27 0.30
C GLU A 141 2.33 -1.83 -0.20
N GLU A 142 3.59 -1.47 -0.38
CA GLU A 142 3.97 -0.23 -1.05
C GLU A 142 4.38 -0.48 -2.50
N VAL A 143 4.34 0.57 -3.31
CA VAL A 143 4.98 0.54 -4.63
C VAL A 143 6.48 0.59 -4.42
N VAL A 144 7.20 -0.22 -5.19
CA VAL A 144 8.63 -0.37 -5.00
C VAL A 144 9.33 -0.15 -6.35
N PRO A 145 10.27 0.78 -6.45
CA PRO A 145 10.93 1.15 -7.71
C PRO A 145 12.11 0.23 -8.04
N PHE A 146 12.09 -1.04 -7.63
CA PHE A 146 13.26 -1.89 -7.80
C PHE A 146 13.32 -2.53 -9.19
N SER A 147 14.42 -2.28 -9.88
CA SER A 147 14.67 -2.82 -11.23
C SER A 147 14.89 -4.33 -11.25
N ASP A 148 15.26 -4.93 -10.12
CA ASP A 148 15.62 -6.34 -9.96
C ASP A 148 14.54 -7.17 -9.23
N VAL A 149 13.33 -6.62 -9.04
CA VAL A 149 12.21 -7.33 -8.40
C VAL A 149 11.13 -7.65 -9.43
N SER A 150 10.99 -8.94 -9.76
CA SER A 150 10.02 -9.45 -10.73
C SER A 150 8.82 -10.11 -10.04
N VAL A 151 7.62 -9.98 -10.62
CA VAL A 151 6.40 -10.69 -10.19
C VAL A 151 6.55 -12.22 -10.15
N ASN A 152 7.52 -12.76 -10.89
CA ASN A 152 7.81 -14.20 -10.89
C ASN A 152 8.58 -14.66 -9.65
N MET A 153 9.17 -13.73 -8.88
CA MET A 153 9.91 -14.06 -7.67
C MET A 153 8.97 -14.47 -6.54
N SER A 154 9.36 -15.47 -5.76
CA SER A 154 8.62 -15.88 -4.56
C SER A 154 8.56 -14.76 -3.50
N SER A 155 9.59 -13.91 -3.45
CA SER A 155 9.71 -12.80 -2.52
C SER A 155 8.97 -11.53 -2.95
N PHE A 156 8.39 -11.48 -4.16
CA PHE A 156 7.81 -10.26 -4.75
C PHE A 156 6.90 -9.49 -3.78
N SER A 157 5.81 -10.12 -3.31
CA SER A 157 4.88 -9.51 -2.36
C SER A 157 5.53 -9.25 -0.99
N SER A 158 6.39 -10.16 -0.51
CA SER A 158 7.03 -10.02 0.80
C SER A 158 7.98 -8.82 0.87
N ILE A 159 8.71 -8.53 -0.22
CA ILE A 159 9.56 -7.35 -0.35
C ILE A 159 8.73 -6.07 -0.20
N ARG A 160 7.60 -5.99 -0.90
CA ARG A 160 6.70 -4.84 -0.84
C ARG A 160 6.11 -4.62 0.55
N LYS A 161 5.83 -5.72 1.26
CA LYS A 161 5.30 -5.70 2.64
C LYS A 161 6.30 -5.18 3.65
N ILE A 162 7.54 -5.71 3.63
CA ILE A 162 8.56 -5.25 4.58
C ILE A 162 8.97 -3.80 4.32
N ILE A 163 8.82 -3.30 3.08
CA ILE A 163 9.03 -1.89 2.75
C ILE A 163 7.91 -1.03 3.30
N ALA A 164 6.65 -1.39 3.06
CA ALA A 164 5.50 -0.69 3.65
C ALA A 164 5.63 -0.60 5.18
N PHE A 165 6.15 -1.65 5.80
CA PHE A 165 6.35 -1.74 7.24
C PHE A 165 7.63 -1.06 7.76
N GLY A 166 8.39 -0.37 6.91
CA GLY A 166 9.58 0.39 7.33
C GLY A 166 10.79 -0.46 7.73
N VAL A 167 10.85 -1.73 7.32
CA VAL A 167 11.99 -2.61 7.63
C VAL A 167 13.23 -2.22 6.80
N THR A 168 13.02 -1.82 5.55
CA THR A 168 14.11 -1.49 4.62
C THR A 168 13.62 -0.55 3.52
N THR A 169 14.52 0.26 2.97
CA THR A 169 14.30 1.10 1.77
C THR A 169 14.96 0.55 0.51
N GLY A 170 15.79 -0.49 0.63
CA GLY A 170 16.55 -1.07 -0.48
C GLY A 170 17.95 -0.46 -0.58
N TYR A 171 18.53 -0.53 -1.77
CA TYR A 171 19.81 0.11 -2.08
C TYR A 171 19.58 1.40 -2.86
N GLU A 172 20.51 2.36 -2.73
CA GLU A 172 20.45 3.68 -3.39
C GLU A 172 20.42 3.58 -4.92
N ASP A 173 20.91 2.48 -5.49
CA ASP A 173 20.90 2.20 -6.93
C ASP A 173 19.54 1.70 -7.46
N GLY A 174 18.49 1.69 -6.62
CA GLY A 174 17.16 1.21 -7.01
C GLY A 174 17.10 -0.31 -7.17
N THR A 175 17.90 -1.06 -6.39
CA THR A 175 17.84 -2.53 -6.33
C THR A 175 17.46 -3.04 -4.94
N PHE A 176 16.89 -4.25 -4.87
CA PHE A 176 16.70 -4.97 -3.62
C PHE A 176 17.79 -6.00 -3.35
N ARG A 177 18.33 -6.62 -4.40
CA ARG A 177 19.33 -7.68 -4.38
C ARG A 177 18.85 -8.95 -3.68
N SER A 178 17.69 -9.45 -4.11
CA SER A 178 16.98 -10.58 -3.47
C SER A 178 17.82 -11.84 -3.31
N ASP A 179 18.69 -12.15 -4.28
CA ASP A 179 19.48 -13.39 -4.28
C ASP A 179 20.78 -13.28 -3.46
N GLN A 180 21.12 -12.09 -2.96
CA GLN A 180 22.32 -11.92 -2.15
C GLN A 180 22.13 -12.49 -0.74
N HIS A 181 23.13 -13.21 -0.25
CA HIS A 181 23.15 -13.68 1.14
C HIS A 181 23.32 -12.52 2.11
N ILE A 182 22.47 -12.50 3.13
CA ILE A 182 22.42 -11.45 4.13
C ILE A 182 23.45 -11.68 5.25
N THR A 183 24.10 -10.61 5.70
CA THR A 183 24.98 -10.66 6.87
C THR A 183 24.20 -10.66 8.18
N ARG A 184 24.85 -11.06 9.27
CA ARG A 184 24.23 -11.17 10.59
C ARG A 184 23.80 -9.82 11.15
N GLU A 185 24.58 -8.76 10.92
CA GLU A 185 24.17 -7.39 11.25
C GLU A 185 22.94 -6.93 10.44
N GLN A 186 22.89 -7.23 9.14
CA GLN A 186 21.78 -6.82 8.28
C GLN A 186 20.49 -7.54 8.68
N PHE A 187 20.57 -8.84 8.95
CA PHE A 187 19.41 -9.60 9.43
C PHE A 187 18.92 -9.07 10.78
N SER A 188 19.84 -8.77 11.69
CA SER A 188 19.51 -8.21 13.01
C SER A 188 18.84 -6.85 12.89
N ALA A 189 19.36 -5.96 12.04
CA ALA A 189 18.72 -4.66 11.78
C ALA A 189 17.29 -4.83 11.25
N PHE A 190 17.06 -5.72 10.28
CA PHE A 190 15.71 -5.93 9.74
C PHE A 190 14.76 -6.58 10.75
N LEU A 191 15.24 -7.53 11.55
CA LEU A 191 14.43 -8.14 12.60
C LEU A 191 14.07 -7.12 13.68
N ALA A 192 15.02 -6.28 14.13
CA ALA A 192 14.76 -5.23 15.12
C ALA A 192 13.70 -4.22 14.64
N ARG A 193 13.74 -3.84 13.36
CA ARG A 193 12.76 -2.93 12.75
C ARG A 193 11.38 -3.54 12.60
N ALA A 194 11.32 -4.85 12.33
CA ALA A 194 10.06 -5.56 12.32
C ALA A 194 9.49 -5.68 13.75
N GLU A 195 10.34 -5.98 14.73
CA GLU A 195 9.98 -6.16 16.13
C GLU A 195 9.56 -4.87 16.83
N SER A 196 10.18 -3.74 16.51
CA SER A 196 10.00 -2.49 17.26
C SER A 196 9.89 -1.27 16.37
N ASP A 197 8.78 -0.56 16.51
CA ASP A 197 8.44 0.70 15.84
C ASP A 197 9.55 1.76 15.96
N GLN A 198 10.28 1.78 17.08
CA GLN A 198 11.36 2.74 17.33
C GLN A 198 12.47 2.73 16.27
N PHE A 199 12.67 1.60 15.58
CA PHE A 199 13.70 1.46 14.55
C PHE A 199 13.14 1.54 13.13
N ARG A 200 11.81 1.52 12.96
CA ARG A 200 11.20 1.53 11.63
C ARG A 200 11.62 2.78 10.88
N LEU A 201 12.00 2.58 9.63
CA LEU A 201 12.34 3.66 8.72
C LEU A 201 11.06 4.41 8.33
N ALA A 202 11.18 5.72 8.16
CA ALA A 202 10.12 6.49 7.53
C ALA A 202 9.92 6.02 6.08
N VAL A 203 8.68 5.69 5.73
CA VAL A 203 8.31 5.23 4.39
C VAL A 203 7.39 6.27 3.79
N ASN A 204 7.86 6.87 2.70
CA ASN A 204 7.07 7.80 1.94
C ASN A 204 6.09 7.03 1.05
N LYS A 205 4.80 7.39 1.14
CA LYS A 205 3.74 6.81 0.30
C LYS A 205 4.10 6.99 -1.17
N CYS A 206 4.05 5.91 -1.95
CA CYS A 206 4.47 5.91 -3.35
C CYS A 206 5.93 6.37 -3.60
N GLY A 207 6.77 6.42 -2.56
CA GLY A 207 8.14 6.95 -2.63
C GLY A 207 8.23 8.47 -2.71
N TYR A 208 7.13 9.21 -2.52
CA TYR A 208 7.11 10.66 -2.65
C TYR A 208 7.38 11.38 -1.32
N ASP A 209 8.43 12.21 -1.29
CA ASP A 209 8.74 13.08 -0.15
C ASP A 209 8.01 14.44 -0.27
N PRO A 210 6.96 14.69 0.52
CA PRO A 210 6.20 15.94 0.46
C PRO A 210 7.00 17.16 0.92
N SER A 211 8.09 16.98 1.68
CA SER A 211 8.91 18.10 2.17
C SER A 211 9.69 18.81 1.07
N THR A 212 9.89 18.13 -0.07
CA THR A 212 10.65 18.65 -1.22
C THR A 212 9.95 19.80 -1.92
N ARG A 213 8.62 19.91 -1.82
CA ARG A 213 7.78 20.87 -2.58
C ARG A 213 8.00 20.79 -4.10
N VAL A 214 8.41 19.62 -4.59
CA VAL A 214 8.56 19.32 -6.01
C VAL A 214 7.39 18.44 -6.42
N ASN A 215 6.84 18.67 -7.62
CA ASN A 215 5.82 17.78 -8.16
C ASN A 215 6.45 16.41 -8.46
N PRO A 216 5.83 15.30 -8.02
CA PRO A 216 6.26 13.97 -8.46
C PRO A 216 6.06 13.80 -9.98
N ASP A 217 6.69 12.78 -10.55
CA ASP A 217 6.36 12.36 -11.92
C ASP A 217 4.90 11.88 -12.02
N PHE A 218 4.41 11.74 -13.25
CA PHE A 218 3.00 11.46 -13.49
C PHE A 218 2.53 10.13 -12.88
N GLN A 219 3.37 9.08 -12.90
CA GLN A 219 2.98 7.77 -12.38
C GLN A 219 3.10 7.70 -10.85
N THR A 220 4.03 8.45 -10.27
CA THR A 220 4.04 8.68 -8.81
C THR A 220 2.79 9.45 -8.36
N MET A 221 2.35 10.49 -9.11
CA MET A 221 1.10 11.18 -8.82
C MET A 221 -0.14 10.29 -9.02
N ASN A 222 -0.15 9.46 -10.07
CA ASN A 222 -1.16 8.42 -10.30
C ASN A 222 -1.29 7.53 -9.06
N CYS A 223 -0.16 7.18 -8.45
CA CYS A 223 -0.13 6.42 -7.21
C CYS A 223 -0.73 7.15 -6.02
N LEU A 224 -0.35 8.41 -5.80
CA LEU A 224 -0.88 9.20 -4.68
C LEU A 224 -2.40 9.36 -4.77
N LEU A 225 -2.93 9.72 -5.94
CA LEU A 225 -4.38 9.85 -6.18
C LEU A 225 -5.11 8.51 -5.99
N THR A 226 -4.54 7.41 -6.52
CA THR A 226 -5.15 6.08 -6.40
C THR A 226 -5.20 5.61 -4.96
N LYS A 227 -4.07 5.66 -4.26
CA LYS A 227 -4.00 5.20 -2.88
C LYS A 227 -4.86 6.08 -1.96
N ALA A 228 -4.88 7.39 -2.16
CA ALA A 228 -5.75 8.27 -1.36
C ALA A 228 -7.24 7.91 -1.52
N ALA A 229 -7.67 7.55 -2.74
CA ALA A 229 -9.02 7.05 -2.98
C ALA A 229 -9.27 5.66 -2.33
N GLN A 230 -8.29 4.75 -2.40
CA GLN A 230 -8.39 3.40 -1.81
C GLN A 230 -8.39 3.41 -0.28
N GLU A 231 -7.73 4.38 0.34
CA GLU A 231 -7.64 4.56 1.80
C GLU A 231 -8.77 5.43 2.36
N SER A 232 -9.62 6.01 1.50
CA SER A 232 -10.82 6.74 1.92
C SER A 232 -11.77 5.84 2.69
N GLU A 233 -12.28 6.33 3.84
CA GLU A 233 -13.27 5.61 4.65
C GLU A 233 -14.58 5.33 3.89
N PHE A 234 -14.94 6.22 2.97
CA PHE A 234 -16.07 6.03 2.07
C PHE A 234 -15.59 5.57 0.70
N PRO A 235 -16.16 4.50 0.11
CA PRO A 235 -15.76 4.03 -1.21
C PRO A 235 -15.89 5.15 -2.24
N ILE A 236 -14.82 5.41 -2.98
CA ILE A 236 -14.79 6.36 -4.09
C ILE A 236 -13.95 5.76 -5.23
N PRO A 237 -14.42 5.81 -6.48
CA PRO A 237 -13.63 5.35 -7.61
C PRO A 237 -12.36 6.20 -7.77
N PRO A 238 -11.15 5.59 -7.74
CA PRO A 238 -9.91 6.30 -8.05
C PRO A 238 -9.97 7.03 -9.39
N GLU A 239 -10.74 6.51 -10.34
CA GLU A 239 -10.90 7.08 -11.67
C GLU A 239 -11.64 8.43 -11.65
N ILE A 240 -12.63 8.59 -10.75
CA ILE A 240 -13.33 9.87 -10.56
C ILE A 240 -12.37 10.91 -9.95
N VAL A 241 -11.60 10.51 -8.92
CA VAL A 241 -10.62 11.40 -8.27
C VAL A 241 -9.58 11.91 -9.26
N LYS A 242 -9.00 11.00 -10.06
CA LYS A 242 -8.03 11.34 -11.10
C LYS A 242 -8.60 12.24 -12.19
N ALA A 243 -9.84 11.96 -12.61
CA ALA A 243 -10.48 12.76 -13.64
C ALA A 243 -10.79 14.18 -13.16
N VAL A 244 -11.28 14.33 -11.92
CA VAL A 244 -11.45 15.63 -11.25
C VAL A 244 -10.11 16.36 -11.16
N ALA A 245 -9.06 15.73 -10.61
CA ALA A 245 -7.73 16.32 -10.52
C ALA A 245 -7.17 16.77 -11.89
N SER A 246 -7.51 16.06 -12.98
CA SER A 246 -7.08 16.44 -14.33
C SER A 246 -7.83 17.65 -14.88
N VAL A 247 -9.12 17.80 -14.55
CA VAL A 247 -9.92 18.96 -14.96
C VAL A 247 -9.54 20.19 -14.13
N GLU A 248 -9.29 20.02 -12.84
CA GLU A 248 -8.81 21.08 -11.94
C GLU A 248 -7.40 21.54 -12.32
N ASN A 249 -6.51 20.60 -12.61
CA ASN A 249 -5.13 20.92 -12.95
C ASN A 249 -4.59 19.98 -14.02
N ASN A 250 -4.60 20.46 -15.27
CA ASN A 250 -4.09 19.71 -16.40
C ASN A 250 -2.58 19.45 -16.23
N GLY A 251 -2.22 18.18 -16.08
CA GLY A 251 -0.84 17.74 -15.80
C GLY A 251 -0.54 17.49 -14.32
N TRP A 252 -1.57 17.50 -13.47
CA TRP A 252 -1.52 17.16 -12.04
C TRP A 252 -0.40 17.89 -11.28
N LYS A 253 -0.34 19.21 -11.40
CA LYS A 253 0.64 20.01 -10.67
C LYS A 253 0.04 20.57 -9.40
N HIS A 254 0.73 20.40 -8.28
CA HIS A 254 0.42 21.05 -7.03
C HIS A 254 1.30 22.28 -6.81
N PHE A 255 2.57 22.20 -7.19
CA PHE A 255 3.54 23.29 -7.06
C PHE A 255 3.91 23.93 -8.41
N ASN A 256 4.27 25.20 -8.42
CA ASN A 256 4.94 25.85 -9.54
C ASN A 256 6.47 25.60 -9.50
N SER A 257 7.23 26.20 -10.42
CA SER A 257 8.68 26.00 -10.52
C SER A 257 9.48 26.49 -9.31
N ASN A 258 8.88 27.32 -8.45
CA ASN A 258 9.52 27.87 -7.25
C ASN A 258 9.15 27.08 -5.98
N GLY A 259 8.36 26.00 -6.11
CA GLY A 259 7.87 25.22 -4.97
C GLY A 259 6.71 25.88 -4.21
N GLU A 260 6.10 26.92 -4.78
CA GLU A 260 4.87 27.53 -4.25
C GLU A 260 3.62 26.83 -4.81
N PRO A 261 2.52 26.73 -4.06
CA PRO A 261 1.28 26.12 -4.54
C PRO A 261 0.77 26.82 -5.80
N VAL A 262 0.21 26.02 -6.71
CA VAL A 262 -0.62 26.55 -7.79
C VAL A 262 -1.91 27.07 -7.17
N ILE A 263 -2.22 28.35 -7.38
CA ILE A 263 -3.45 29.00 -6.90
C ILE A 263 -4.17 29.58 -8.12
N SER A 264 -5.42 29.19 -8.36
CA SER A 264 -6.26 29.75 -9.44
C SER A 264 -6.76 31.15 -9.12
N ASP A 265 -7.29 31.83 -10.13
CA ASP A 265 -7.84 33.19 -10.01
C ASP A 265 -9.00 33.30 -9.00
N ASP A 266 -9.76 32.21 -8.79
CA ASP A 266 -10.83 32.11 -7.80
C ASP A 266 -10.35 31.67 -6.40
N GLY A 267 -9.03 31.53 -6.21
CA GLY A 267 -8.39 31.16 -4.94
C GLY A 267 -8.30 29.67 -4.69
N GLY A 268 -8.60 28.81 -5.66
CA GLY A 268 -8.46 27.35 -5.57
C GLY A 268 -7.02 26.92 -5.34
N ILE A 269 -6.78 26.14 -4.28
CA ILE A 269 -5.44 25.77 -3.83
C ILE A 269 -5.01 24.39 -4.35
N GLY A 270 -3.84 24.34 -4.98
CA GLY A 270 -3.08 23.12 -5.27
C GLY A 270 -3.71 22.22 -6.33
N LEU A 271 -3.29 20.95 -6.36
CA LEU A 271 -3.76 19.95 -7.34
C LEU A 271 -5.29 19.86 -7.45
N MET A 272 -5.98 19.81 -6.31
CA MET A 272 -7.43 19.64 -6.25
C MET A 272 -8.21 20.97 -6.30
N GLN A 273 -7.52 22.11 -6.41
CA GLN A 273 -8.10 23.45 -6.50
C GLN A 273 -9.13 23.75 -5.39
N ILE A 274 -8.77 23.49 -4.13
CA ILE A 274 -9.68 23.66 -2.99
C ILE A 274 -9.94 25.15 -2.73
N THR A 275 -11.18 25.60 -2.93
CA THR A 275 -11.61 27.02 -2.76
C THR A 275 -12.24 27.29 -1.40
N ASN A 276 -13.11 26.39 -0.91
CA ASN A 276 -13.71 26.52 0.43
C ASN A 276 -12.77 25.96 1.50
N THR A 277 -12.03 26.84 2.17
CA THR A 277 -11.00 26.42 3.15
C THR A 277 -11.48 26.46 4.60
N ALA A 278 -12.75 26.82 4.84
CA ALA A 278 -13.29 26.92 6.20
C ALA A 278 -13.24 25.54 6.91
N GLY A 279 -12.56 25.49 8.05
CA GLY A 279 -12.40 24.27 8.84
C GLY A 279 -11.17 23.43 8.48
N TYR A 280 -10.38 23.83 7.48
CA TYR A 280 -9.16 23.13 7.07
C TYR A 280 -7.89 23.93 7.40
N ASP A 281 -6.79 23.22 7.62
CA ASP A 281 -5.46 23.80 7.71
C ASP A 281 -4.99 24.29 6.33
N VAL A 282 -4.99 25.61 6.15
CA VAL A 282 -4.67 26.27 4.87
C VAL A 282 -3.18 26.09 4.50
N ASP A 283 -2.28 26.06 5.48
CA ASP A 283 -0.86 25.89 5.21
C ASP A 283 -0.57 24.47 4.74
N ARG A 284 -1.24 23.47 5.33
CA ARG A 284 -1.18 22.09 4.81
C ARG A 284 -1.82 21.97 3.44
N LEU A 285 -2.94 22.65 3.16
CA LEU A 285 -3.54 22.64 1.82
C LEU A 285 -2.58 23.13 0.73
N LYS A 286 -1.67 24.06 1.09
CA LYS A 286 -0.69 24.68 0.19
C LYS A 286 0.61 23.90 0.04
N TYR A 287 1.05 23.19 1.08
CA TYR A 287 2.40 22.64 1.13
C TYR A 287 2.47 21.13 1.43
N ASP A 288 1.32 20.50 1.72
CA ASP A 288 1.17 19.06 1.88
C ASP A 288 0.26 18.53 0.76
N LEU A 289 0.89 18.01 -0.31
CA LEU A 289 0.19 17.43 -1.46
C LEU A 289 -0.80 16.33 -1.04
N ASN A 290 -0.42 15.46 -0.10
CA ASN A 290 -1.28 14.37 0.34
C ASN A 290 -2.53 14.90 1.03
N TYR A 291 -2.37 15.93 1.86
CA TYR A 291 -3.49 16.60 2.51
C TYR A 291 -4.41 17.31 1.50
N ASN A 292 -3.85 17.97 0.49
CA ASN A 292 -4.65 18.58 -0.59
C ASN A 292 -5.50 17.55 -1.35
N ILE A 293 -4.91 16.39 -1.69
CA ILE A 293 -5.65 15.28 -2.31
C ILE A 293 -6.75 14.76 -1.37
N GLN A 294 -6.44 14.56 -0.09
CA GLN A 294 -7.38 14.07 0.91
C GLN A 294 -8.61 14.97 1.04
N VAL A 295 -8.39 16.29 1.14
CA VAL A 295 -9.50 17.26 1.24
C VAL A 295 -10.34 17.30 -0.04
N GLY A 296 -9.72 17.18 -1.23
CA GLY A 296 -10.46 17.07 -2.48
C GLY A 296 -11.34 15.82 -2.56
N ILE A 297 -10.85 14.67 -2.07
CA ILE A 297 -11.65 13.45 -1.95
C ILE A 297 -12.81 13.66 -0.96
N GLU A 298 -12.55 14.30 0.17
CA GLU A 298 -13.58 14.62 1.16
C GLU A 298 -14.71 15.46 0.55
N PHE A 299 -14.38 16.45 -0.29
CA PHE A 299 -15.37 17.26 -1.01
C PHE A 299 -16.23 16.41 -1.94
N LEU A 300 -15.62 15.52 -2.72
CA LEU A 300 -16.35 14.60 -3.59
C LEU A 300 -17.28 13.68 -2.78
N VAL A 301 -16.79 13.11 -1.69
CA VAL A 301 -17.56 12.22 -0.80
C VAL A 301 -18.71 12.97 -0.14
N ASN A 302 -18.47 14.18 0.38
CA ASN A 302 -19.49 15.02 0.98
C ASN A 302 -20.57 15.38 -0.05
N ASN A 303 -20.16 15.71 -1.28
CA ASN A 303 -21.09 15.95 -2.37
C ASN A 303 -21.88 14.69 -2.74
N PHE A 304 -21.27 13.51 -2.76
CA PHE A 304 -21.97 12.25 -3.01
C PHE A 304 -23.04 11.94 -1.95
N LYS A 305 -22.80 12.32 -0.70
CA LYS A 305 -23.71 12.11 0.43
C LYS A 305 -24.87 13.11 0.50
N ARG A 306 -24.78 14.24 -0.23
CA ARG A 306 -25.83 15.27 -0.26
C ARG A 306 -27.18 14.68 -0.65
N THR A 307 -28.22 15.11 0.05
CA THR A 307 -29.61 14.69 -0.22
C THR A 307 -30.34 15.62 -1.17
N ASP A 308 -29.79 16.81 -1.40
CA ASP A 308 -30.34 17.79 -2.33
C ASP A 308 -29.92 17.53 -3.79
N LEU A 309 -28.93 16.67 -4.04
CA LEU A 309 -28.53 16.29 -5.40
C LEU A 309 -29.37 15.13 -5.93
N PRO A 310 -29.63 15.06 -7.25
CA PRO A 310 -30.27 13.89 -7.85
C PRO A 310 -29.40 12.64 -7.74
N ARG A 311 -30.05 11.49 -7.74
CA ARG A 311 -29.39 10.17 -7.65
C ARG A 311 -29.67 9.32 -8.87
N ILE A 312 -28.73 8.44 -9.20
CA ILE A 312 -28.84 7.48 -10.29
C ILE A 312 -28.92 6.08 -9.67
N ASN A 313 -29.94 5.31 -10.08
CA ASN A 313 -30.23 3.97 -9.62
C ASN A 313 -30.29 3.88 -8.08
N ASP A 314 -29.51 2.98 -7.49
CA ASP A 314 -29.39 2.73 -6.06
C ASP A 314 -28.32 3.61 -5.38
N HIS A 315 -27.69 4.52 -6.14
CA HIS A 315 -26.63 5.39 -5.68
C HIS A 315 -25.42 4.61 -5.14
N ASP A 316 -25.10 3.48 -5.78
CA ASP A 316 -23.92 2.65 -5.47
C ASP A 316 -22.64 3.45 -5.77
N PRO A 317 -21.80 3.73 -4.76
CA PRO A 317 -20.57 4.51 -4.93
C PRO A 317 -19.49 3.78 -5.76
N THR A 318 -19.66 2.49 -6.04
CA THR A 318 -18.74 1.74 -6.89
C THR A 318 -19.03 1.92 -8.39
N LYS A 319 -20.17 2.53 -8.74
CA LYS A 319 -20.57 2.80 -10.13
C LYS A 319 -20.17 4.21 -10.54
N LEU A 320 -19.47 4.34 -11.66
CA LEU A 320 -18.95 5.62 -12.14
C LEU A 320 -20.08 6.62 -12.43
N GLU A 321 -21.19 6.17 -13.02
CA GLU A 321 -22.34 7.04 -13.34
C GLU A 321 -23.01 7.62 -12.08
N SER A 322 -23.03 6.90 -10.95
CA SER A 322 -23.62 7.37 -9.69
C SER A 322 -23.01 8.68 -9.18
N TRP A 323 -21.77 8.98 -9.58
CA TRP A 323 -21.05 10.19 -9.16
C TRP A 323 -21.40 11.44 -9.97
N TYR A 324 -22.21 11.34 -11.04
CA TYR A 324 -22.41 12.44 -12.00
C TYR A 324 -22.78 13.78 -11.35
N PHE A 325 -23.75 13.78 -10.43
CA PHE A 325 -24.18 14.99 -9.75
C PHE A 325 -23.24 15.43 -8.61
N ALA A 326 -22.54 14.48 -7.98
CA ALA A 326 -21.53 14.80 -6.98
C ALA A 326 -20.31 15.50 -7.61
N VAL A 327 -19.91 15.05 -8.79
CA VAL A 327 -18.88 15.67 -9.62
C VAL A 327 -19.32 17.06 -10.09
N MET A 328 -20.56 17.22 -10.57
CA MET A 328 -21.12 18.55 -10.87
C MET A 328 -21.01 19.49 -9.66
N ALA A 329 -21.42 19.02 -8.49
CA ALA A 329 -21.40 19.79 -7.26
C ALA A 329 -19.98 20.13 -6.77
N TYR A 330 -18.94 19.43 -7.22
CA TYR A 330 -17.54 19.76 -6.91
C TYR A 330 -17.17 21.14 -7.46
N ASN A 331 -17.59 21.45 -8.68
CA ASN A 331 -17.45 22.78 -9.30
C ASN A 331 -18.68 23.68 -9.07
N GLY A 332 -19.63 23.23 -8.25
CA GLY A 332 -20.87 23.94 -7.94
C GLY A 332 -22.03 23.59 -8.87
N THR A 333 -23.24 23.61 -8.31
CA THR A 333 -24.50 23.41 -9.02
C THR A 333 -24.98 24.71 -9.69
N VAL A 334 -24.09 25.39 -10.40
CA VAL A 334 -24.36 26.67 -11.08
C VAL A 334 -24.88 26.46 -12.51
N PRO A 335 -25.58 27.43 -13.11
CA PRO A 335 -26.19 27.30 -14.45
C PRO A 335 -25.26 26.78 -15.54
N SER A 336 -24.00 27.21 -15.56
CA SER A 336 -22.98 26.77 -16.52
C SER A 336 -22.66 25.26 -16.46
N ASN A 337 -22.99 24.62 -15.34
CA ASN A 337 -22.83 23.18 -15.12
C ASN A 337 -24.12 22.38 -15.32
N SER A 338 -25.23 23.04 -15.71
CA SER A 338 -26.46 22.33 -16.07
C SER A 338 -26.19 21.30 -17.19
N PRO A 339 -26.73 20.07 -17.11
CA PRO A 339 -26.59 19.08 -18.18
C PRO A 339 -27.22 19.50 -19.52
N PHE A 340 -28.16 20.45 -19.49
CA PHE A 340 -28.84 20.99 -20.66
C PHE A 340 -28.93 22.50 -20.62
N TYR A 341 -28.84 23.15 -21.79
CA TYR A 341 -29.18 24.56 -21.94
C TYR A 341 -30.71 24.72 -21.89
N GLN A 342 -31.20 25.58 -20.99
CA GLN A 342 -32.65 25.69 -20.74
C GLN A 342 -33.41 26.29 -21.92
N GLU A 343 -32.77 27.17 -22.70
CA GLU A 343 -33.38 27.83 -23.86
C GLU A 343 -33.57 26.88 -25.06
N THR A 344 -32.62 25.96 -25.29
CA THR A 344 -32.60 25.10 -26.48
C THR A 344 -32.97 23.65 -26.20
N GLY A 345 -32.87 23.22 -24.94
CA GLY A 345 -32.99 21.81 -24.54
C GLY A 345 -31.80 20.94 -24.96
N GLU A 346 -30.78 21.51 -25.60
CA GLU A 346 -29.59 20.77 -26.04
C GLU A 346 -28.67 20.42 -24.87
N ARG A 347 -28.00 19.26 -24.98
CA ARG A 347 -27.04 18.80 -23.97
C ARG A 347 -25.82 19.72 -23.93
N ASN A 348 -25.46 20.17 -22.73
CA ASN A 348 -24.28 21.00 -22.49
C ASN A 348 -23.02 20.13 -22.31
N LEU A 349 -22.34 19.80 -23.41
CA LEU A 349 -21.10 19.01 -23.40
C LEU A 349 -19.89 19.74 -22.80
N ASN A 350 -20.06 21.00 -22.38
CA ASN A 350 -19.06 21.85 -21.74
C ASN A 350 -19.26 21.96 -20.22
N ALA A 351 -20.34 21.39 -19.67
CA ALA A 351 -20.55 21.31 -18.23
C ALA A 351 -19.37 20.60 -17.54
N TYR A 352 -19.08 20.98 -16.30
CA TYR A 352 -17.92 20.46 -15.57
C TYR A 352 -17.85 18.93 -15.53
N GLN A 353 -18.95 18.27 -15.16
CA GLN A 353 -19.02 16.82 -15.11
C GLN A 353 -18.79 16.17 -16.48
N GLU A 354 -19.26 16.76 -17.58
CA GLU A 354 -19.02 16.25 -18.94
C GLU A 354 -17.52 16.31 -19.30
N LYS A 355 -16.78 17.32 -18.81
CA LYS A 355 -15.32 17.38 -18.94
C LYS A 355 -14.63 16.26 -18.16
N VAL A 356 -15.08 16.00 -16.93
CA VAL A 356 -14.55 14.93 -16.08
C VAL A 356 -14.75 13.56 -16.73
N TYR A 357 -15.97 13.23 -17.19
CA TYR A 357 -16.21 11.95 -17.87
C TYR A 357 -15.49 11.84 -19.23
N ARG A 358 -15.23 12.97 -19.91
CA ARG A 358 -14.36 12.97 -21.09
C ARG A 358 -12.90 12.61 -20.74
N VAL A 359 -12.37 13.08 -19.61
CA VAL A 359 -11.04 12.66 -19.11
C VAL A 359 -11.00 11.17 -18.80
N LEU A 360 -12.05 10.62 -18.16
CA LEU A 360 -12.18 9.17 -17.91
C LEU A 360 -12.06 8.36 -19.20
N ARG A 361 -12.74 8.81 -20.26
CA ARG A 361 -12.66 8.18 -21.58
C ARG A 361 -11.29 8.33 -22.23
N ASP A 362 -10.73 9.54 -22.25
CA ASP A 362 -9.55 9.85 -23.05
C ASP A 362 -8.23 9.35 -22.39
N PHE A 363 -8.15 9.39 -21.05
CA PHE A 363 -6.93 9.05 -20.31
C PHE A 363 -7.08 7.84 -19.39
N GLY A 364 -8.28 7.60 -18.86
CA GLY A 364 -8.61 6.39 -18.11
C GLY A 364 -8.96 5.20 -19.02
N GLN A 365 -9.23 5.45 -20.31
CA GLN A 365 -9.82 4.53 -21.29
C GLN A 365 -11.04 3.77 -20.75
N LEU A 366 -11.87 4.49 -20.00
CA LEU A 366 -13.12 3.99 -19.45
C LEU A 366 -14.26 4.82 -20.02
N ASP A 367 -14.92 4.27 -21.04
CA ASP A 367 -16.10 4.89 -21.62
C ASP A 367 -17.34 4.58 -20.77
N THR A 368 -18.00 5.64 -20.31
CA THR A 368 -19.18 5.58 -19.42
C THR A 368 -20.46 5.91 -20.17
N ASN A 369 -21.60 5.53 -19.62
CA ASN A 369 -22.89 5.74 -20.28
C ASN A 369 -23.67 6.94 -19.71
N ILE A 370 -22.99 8.01 -19.31
CA ILE A 370 -23.64 9.19 -18.72
C ILE A 370 -24.68 9.85 -19.65
N HIS A 371 -24.53 9.70 -20.97
CA HIS A 371 -25.52 10.23 -21.93
C HIS A 371 -26.79 9.38 -22.02
N SER A 372 -26.78 8.18 -21.44
CA SER A 372 -27.95 7.30 -21.31
C SER A 372 -28.74 7.53 -20.01
N ILE A 373 -28.30 8.45 -19.13
CA ILE A 373 -29.11 8.88 -17.98
C ILE A 373 -30.40 9.54 -18.53
N PRO A 374 -31.61 9.08 -18.15
CA PRO A 374 -32.87 9.56 -18.73
C PRO A 374 -33.31 10.91 -18.12
N MET A 375 -32.51 11.93 -18.41
CA MET A 375 -32.71 13.32 -18.02
C MET A 375 -33.14 14.19 -19.21
N THR A 376 -33.93 15.22 -18.95
CA THR A 376 -34.32 16.26 -19.92
C THR A 376 -34.07 17.65 -19.33
N SER A 377 -34.15 18.70 -20.17
CA SER A 377 -34.06 20.09 -19.70
C SER A 377 -35.10 20.43 -18.63
N ASP A 378 -36.30 19.84 -18.71
CA ASP A 378 -37.41 20.10 -17.79
C ASP A 378 -37.14 19.61 -16.36
N ASP A 379 -36.12 18.77 -16.16
CA ASP A 379 -35.71 18.33 -14.83
C ASP A 379 -34.91 19.39 -14.05
N PHE A 380 -34.48 20.47 -14.73
CA PHE A 380 -33.59 21.50 -14.20
C PHE A 380 -34.21 22.89 -14.39
N GLN A 381 -34.28 23.67 -13.32
CA GLN A 381 -34.73 25.06 -13.38
C GLN A 381 -33.61 25.99 -12.91
N TYR A 382 -33.23 26.95 -13.75
CA TYR A 382 -32.26 27.99 -13.41
C TYR A 382 -32.46 29.24 -14.27
N ASP A 383 -31.71 30.30 -13.99
CA ASP A 383 -31.54 31.44 -14.88
C ASP A 383 -30.12 31.42 -15.44
N GLY A 384 -29.98 31.30 -16.77
CA GLY A 384 -28.69 31.20 -17.45
C GLY A 384 -27.80 32.44 -17.27
N ASN A 385 -28.37 33.57 -16.87
CA ASN A 385 -27.65 34.83 -16.62
C ASN A 385 -27.37 35.06 -15.12
N SER A 386 -27.73 34.11 -14.26
CA SER A 386 -27.58 34.20 -12.81
C SER A 386 -26.44 33.32 -12.30
N SER A 387 -26.00 33.62 -11.08
CA SER A 387 -25.11 32.76 -10.28
C SER A 387 -25.88 31.87 -9.30
N GLU A 388 -27.20 31.98 -9.25
CA GLU A 388 -28.03 31.17 -8.35
C GLU A 388 -27.96 29.68 -8.68
N PRO A 389 -27.98 28.78 -7.67
CA PRO A 389 -27.92 27.35 -7.90
C PRO A 389 -29.09 26.81 -8.74
N ILE A 390 -28.81 25.78 -9.53
CA ILE A 390 -29.81 25.00 -10.25
C ILE A 390 -30.78 24.35 -9.25
N VAL A 391 -32.07 24.53 -9.50
CA VAL A 391 -33.14 23.81 -8.81
C VAL A 391 -33.39 22.50 -9.57
N PHE A 392 -33.08 21.37 -8.94
CA PHE A 392 -33.40 20.05 -9.50
C PHE A 392 -34.85 19.66 -9.19
N LEU A 393 -35.70 19.63 -10.22
CA LEU A 393 -37.12 19.28 -10.14
C LEU A 393 -37.32 17.76 -10.06
N LYS A 394 -36.40 16.98 -10.64
CA LYS A 394 -36.35 15.52 -10.53
C LYS A 394 -35.10 15.09 -9.75
N LYS A 395 -35.28 14.25 -8.73
CA LYS A 395 -34.20 13.81 -7.82
C LYS A 395 -33.76 12.36 -8.00
N SER A 396 -34.38 11.60 -8.92
CA SER A 396 -34.07 10.18 -9.12
C SER A 396 -34.15 9.81 -10.60
N TYR A 397 -33.13 9.10 -11.06
CA TYR A 397 -32.99 8.59 -12.43
C TYR A 397 -32.74 7.08 -12.40
N GLN A 398 -33.45 6.35 -13.25
CA GLN A 398 -33.30 4.89 -13.38
C GLN A 398 -32.75 4.57 -14.76
N MET A 399 -31.56 3.98 -14.80
CA MET A 399 -30.87 3.48 -15.99
C MET A 399 -30.84 1.96 -16.00
N ASP A 400 -30.74 1.37 -17.18
CA ASP A 400 -30.40 -0.05 -17.32
C ASP A 400 -29.09 -0.34 -16.58
N THR A 401 -29.13 -1.27 -15.63
CA THR A 401 -27.97 -1.66 -14.80
C THR A 401 -26.82 -2.22 -15.63
N ASN A 402 -27.07 -2.74 -16.84
CA ASN A 402 -26.03 -3.21 -17.75
C ASN A 402 -25.19 -2.07 -18.35
N LEU A 403 -25.71 -0.84 -18.31
CA LEU A 403 -24.99 0.36 -18.76
C LEU A 403 -24.06 0.92 -17.68
N LEU A 404 -24.28 0.58 -16.41
CA LEU A 404 -23.43 1.08 -15.32
C LEU A 404 -22.02 0.49 -15.38
N LYS A 405 -21.01 1.33 -15.21
CA LYS A 405 -19.62 0.92 -15.16
C LYS A 405 -19.13 0.89 -13.72
N SER A 406 -18.74 -0.29 -13.25
CA SER A 406 -18.02 -0.40 -11.97
C SER A 406 -16.61 0.17 -12.10
N THR A 407 -16.11 0.78 -11.02
CA THR A 407 -14.67 1.05 -10.84
C THR A 407 -13.84 -0.20 -11.10
N LYS A 408 -12.67 -0.01 -11.71
CA LYS A 408 -11.73 -1.06 -12.07
C LYS A 408 -10.46 -1.03 -11.20
N GLN A 409 -10.42 -0.15 -10.20
CA GLN A 409 -9.20 0.14 -9.44
C GLN A 409 -9.33 -0.11 -7.92
N LEU A 410 -10.41 -0.78 -7.50
CA LEU A 410 -10.66 -1.19 -6.12
C LEU A 410 -10.49 -2.70 -5.86
N PHE A 411 -9.95 -3.44 -6.81
CA PHE A 411 -9.69 -4.87 -6.61
C PHE A 411 -8.58 -5.13 -5.57
N LYS A 412 -8.73 -6.21 -4.81
CA LYS A 412 -7.86 -6.62 -3.71
C LYS A 412 -7.12 -7.92 -4.04
N VAL A 413 -6.05 -8.18 -3.28
CA VAL A 413 -5.34 -9.45 -3.36
C VAL A 413 -6.29 -10.60 -3.04
N GLY A 414 -6.32 -11.62 -3.89
CA GLY A 414 -7.23 -12.76 -3.81
C GLY A 414 -8.48 -12.63 -4.69
N ASP A 415 -8.82 -11.44 -5.18
CA ASP A 415 -9.93 -11.28 -6.11
C ASP A 415 -9.68 -12.06 -7.40
N VAL A 416 -10.72 -12.72 -7.88
CA VAL A 416 -10.72 -13.44 -9.16
C VAL A 416 -11.43 -12.58 -10.20
N VAL A 417 -10.75 -12.31 -11.30
CA VAL A 417 -11.24 -11.42 -12.35
C VAL A 417 -11.12 -12.06 -13.73
N ARG A 418 -11.88 -11.53 -14.69
CA ARG A 418 -11.70 -11.78 -16.12
C ARG A 418 -11.01 -10.57 -16.76
N TYR A 419 -10.43 -10.79 -17.93
CA TYR A 419 -9.66 -9.76 -18.63
C TYR A 419 -9.96 -9.78 -20.13
N GLU A 420 -10.40 -8.65 -20.66
CA GLU A 420 -10.75 -8.50 -22.09
C GLU A 420 -9.60 -7.92 -22.93
N GLY A 421 -8.43 -7.70 -22.33
CA GLY A 421 -7.25 -7.25 -23.05
C GLY A 421 -6.49 -8.39 -23.74
N SER A 422 -5.43 -8.04 -24.48
CA SER A 422 -4.71 -8.98 -25.36
C SER A 422 -3.89 -10.07 -24.67
N GLY A 423 -3.64 -9.95 -23.36
CA GLY A 423 -2.73 -10.86 -22.64
C GLY A 423 -2.08 -10.25 -21.39
N LEU A 424 -1.31 -11.08 -20.67
CA LEU A 424 -0.46 -10.63 -19.57
C LEU A 424 0.80 -9.93 -20.11
N ARG A 425 1.14 -8.78 -19.54
CA ARG A 425 2.42 -8.12 -19.79
C ARG A 425 3.51 -8.62 -18.84
N SER A 426 4.76 -8.67 -19.29
CA SER A 426 5.92 -9.08 -18.47
C SER A 426 6.37 -8.01 -17.48
N ILE A 427 6.04 -6.75 -17.74
CA ILE A 427 6.25 -5.57 -16.88
C ILE A 427 4.96 -4.73 -16.89
N PRO A 428 4.71 -3.87 -15.89
CA PRO A 428 3.51 -3.03 -15.85
C PRO A 428 3.64 -1.86 -16.85
N SER A 429 3.66 -2.17 -18.14
CA SER A 429 3.73 -1.19 -19.23
C SER A 429 3.23 -1.80 -20.53
N THR A 430 2.69 -0.95 -21.41
CA THR A 430 2.26 -1.35 -22.76
C THR A 430 3.41 -1.86 -23.63
N ASN A 431 4.65 -1.50 -23.28
CA ASN A 431 5.89 -1.98 -23.93
C ASN A 431 6.38 -3.34 -23.43
N GLY A 432 5.74 -3.92 -22.40
CA GLY A 432 6.10 -5.23 -21.89
C GLY A 432 5.78 -6.35 -22.88
N ALA A 433 6.57 -7.44 -22.85
CA ALA A 433 6.31 -8.62 -23.67
C ALA A 433 4.93 -9.20 -23.32
N LEU A 434 4.18 -9.62 -24.34
CA LEU A 434 2.80 -10.06 -24.20
C LEU A 434 2.71 -11.59 -24.21
N THR A 435 2.06 -12.14 -23.19
CA THR A 435 1.64 -13.55 -23.17
C THR A 435 0.12 -13.62 -23.37
N PRO A 436 -0.37 -14.13 -24.51
CA PRO A 436 -1.79 -14.09 -24.84
C PRO A 436 -2.72 -14.79 -23.82
N THR A 437 -3.85 -14.16 -23.55
CA THR A 437 -4.95 -14.69 -22.73
C THR A 437 -6.27 -14.71 -23.48
N ASN A 438 -7.21 -15.53 -23.03
CA ASN A 438 -8.58 -15.54 -23.51
C ASN A 438 -9.47 -14.84 -22.48
N SER A 439 -10.55 -14.21 -22.90
CA SER A 439 -11.50 -13.55 -21.98
C SER A 439 -12.20 -14.52 -21.02
N SER A 440 -12.21 -15.81 -21.34
CA SER A 440 -12.70 -16.87 -20.46
C SER A 440 -11.74 -17.25 -19.33
N ASP A 441 -10.46 -16.85 -19.41
CA ASP A 441 -9.45 -17.13 -18.40
C ASP A 441 -9.80 -16.41 -17.09
N LEU A 442 -9.80 -17.15 -15.98
CA LEU A 442 -9.93 -16.59 -14.64
C LEU A 442 -8.54 -16.30 -14.08
N MET A 443 -8.34 -15.07 -13.62
CA MET A 443 -7.06 -14.57 -13.11
C MET A 443 -7.21 -14.16 -11.65
N THR A 444 -6.29 -14.57 -10.79
CA THR A 444 -6.27 -14.14 -9.38
C THR A 444 -5.32 -12.97 -9.22
N ILE A 445 -5.74 -11.89 -8.55
CA ILE A 445 -4.85 -10.79 -8.17
C ILE A 445 -3.94 -11.24 -7.03
N ILE A 446 -2.63 -11.13 -7.22
CA ILE A 446 -1.64 -11.74 -6.32
C ILE A 446 -0.83 -10.73 -5.49
N SER A 447 -1.00 -9.44 -5.73
CA SER A 447 -0.26 -8.35 -5.06
C SER A 447 -0.96 -7.02 -5.33
N ALA A 448 -0.68 -5.99 -4.53
CA ALA A 448 -1.24 -4.65 -4.72
C ALA A 448 -0.92 -4.10 -6.13
N PRO A 449 -1.70 -3.15 -6.67
CA PRO A 449 -1.42 -2.63 -8.01
C PRO A 449 -0.05 -1.92 -8.09
N LEU A 450 0.43 -1.79 -9.32
CA LEU A 450 1.55 -0.95 -9.73
C LEU A 450 1.09 0.06 -10.77
N TYR A 451 2.00 0.97 -11.10
CA TYR A 451 1.80 2.07 -12.04
C TYR A 451 2.66 1.84 -13.28
N ASP A 452 2.45 2.63 -14.33
CA ASP A 452 3.19 2.42 -15.57
C ASP A 452 4.69 2.52 -15.30
N TYR A 453 5.45 1.52 -15.75
CA TYR A 453 6.91 1.49 -15.59
C TYR A 453 7.57 2.73 -16.22
N GLN A 454 6.96 3.29 -17.26
CA GLN A 454 7.39 4.56 -17.85
C GLN A 454 6.79 5.71 -17.06
N SER A 455 7.61 6.40 -16.27
CA SER A 455 7.19 7.58 -15.48
C SER A 455 6.61 8.72 -16.32
N THR A 456 6.93 8.77 -17.62
CA THR A 456 6.39 9.75 -18.59
C THR A 456 5.06 9.33 -19.23
N SER A 457 4.57 8.12 -18.96
CA SER A 457 3.29 7.64 -19.46
C SER A 457 2.15 8.50 -18.89
N SER A 458 1.21 8.94 -19.72
CA SER A 458 0.02 9.67 -19.30
C SER A 458 -1.17 8.75 -18.99
N ASN A 459 -0.97 7.44 -18.98
CA ASN A 459 -2.00 6.46 -18.66
C ASN A 459 -2.45 6.63 -17.20
N GLN A 460 -3.77 6.73 -16.98
CA GLN A 460 -4.36 6.86 -15.64
C GLN A 460 -4.84 5.53 -15.04
N PHE A 461 -4.93 4.48 -15.86
CA PHE A 461 -5.17 3.12 -15.39
C PHE A 461 -3.96 2.60 -14.60
N ILE A 462 -4.18 1.52 -13.83
CA ILE A 462 -3.14 0.87 -13.03
C ILE A 462 -2.94 -0.57 -13.49
N TRP A 463 -1.87 -1.20 -13.03
CA TRP A 463 -1.49 -2.55 -13.40
C TRP A 463 -1.67 -3.49 -12.22
N TYR A 464 -2.48 -4.52 -12.40
CA TYR A 464 -2.64 -5.57 -11.40
C TYR A 464 -1.70 -6.74 -11.70
N PRO A 465 -0.84 -7.13 -10.75
CA PRO A 465 -0.13 -8.39 -10.79
C PRO A 465 -1.14 -9.54 -10.63
N VAL A 466 -1.16 -10.45 -11.59
CA VAL A 466 -2.09 -11.58 -11.59
C VAL A 466 -1.40 -12.91 -11.85
N GLU A 467 -2.06 -13.98 -11.42
CA GLU A 467 -1.73 -15.36 -11.76
C GLU A 467 -2.91 -16.00 -12.52
N VAL A 468 -2.60 -16.72 -13.59
CA VAL A 468 -3.54 -17.54 -14.35
C VAL A 468 -2.99 -18.96 -14.49
N THR A 469 -3.85 -19.97 -14.41
CA THR A 469 -3.45 -21.37 -14.67
C THR A 469 -3.82 -21.77 -16.09
N LYS A 470 -2.81 -22.09 -16.91
CA LYS A 470 -2.97 -22.61 -18.27
C LYS A 470 -2.29 -23.95 -18.44
N ASN A 471 -3.03 -24.96 -18.92
CA ASN A 471 -2.49 -26.31 -19.16
C ASN A 471 -1.74 -26.88 -17.94
N GLY A 472 -2.28 -26.67 -16.73
CA GLY A 472 -1.67 -27.09 -15.46
C GLY A 472 -0.46 -26.25 -15.01
N LYS A 473 -0.09 -25.19 -15.73
CA LYS A 473 1.02 -24.29 -15.38
C LYS A 473 0.50 -22.93 -14.94
N LYS A 474 1.02 -22.44 -13.81
CA LYS A 474 0.79 -21.08 -13.33
C LYS A 474 1.66 -20.11 -14.13
N ILE A 475 1.04 -19.07 -14.68
CA ILE A 475 1.67 -17.98 -15.41
C ILE A 475 1.35 -16.70 -14.66
N LYS A 476 2.36 -15.87 -14.41
CA LYS A 476 2.22 -14.58 -13.75
C LYS A 476 2.56 -13.45 -14.71
N GLY A 477 1.93 -12.31 -14.50
CA GLY A 477 2.21 -11.09 -15.25
C GLY A 477 1.31 -9.96 -14.80
N TYR A 478 1.19 -8.94 -15.62
CA TYR A 478 0.42 -7.74 -15.31
C TYR A 478 -0.73 -7.55 -16.30
N ILE A 479 -1.89 -7.13 -15.79
CA ILE A 479 -3.05 -6.74 -16.58
C ILE A 479 -3.43 -5.29 -16.26
N ALA A 480 -3.83 -4.52 -17.27
CA ALA A 480 -4.26 -3.14 -17.10
C ALA A 480 -5.69 -3.07 -16.57
N SER A 481 -5.94 -2.23 -15.57
CA SER A 481 -7.24 -2.17 -14.88
C SER A 481 -8.41 -1.89 -15.82
N GLN A 482 -8.20 -1.07 -16.86
CA GLN A 482 -9.24 -0.67 -17.82
C GLN A 482 -9.93 -1.84 -18.56
N TYR A 483 -9.24 -2.98 -18.73
CA TYR A 483 -9.81 -4.15 -19.41
C TYR A 483 -10.25 -5.26 -18.44
N ILE A 484 -10.22 -5.02 -17.13
CA ILE A 484 -10.69 -6.00 -16.14
C ILE A 484 -12.22 -6.01 -16.14
N VAL A 485 -12.83 -7.19 -16.14
CA VAL A 485 -14.27 -7.37 -16.01
C VAL A 485 -14.57 -8.34 -14.86
N GLN A 486 -15.68 -8.11 -14.16
CA GLN A 486 -16.16 -8.94 -13.05
C GLN A 486 -17.05 -10.07 -13.57
#